data_AF-A0A352JR65-F1
#
_entry.id   AF-A0A352JR65-F1
#
_cell.length_a   1.000
_cell.length_b   1.000
_cell.length_c   1.000
_cell.angle_alpha   90.00
_cell.angle_beta   90.00
_cell.angle_gamma   90.00
#
_symmetry.space_group_name_H-M   'P 1'
#
loop_
_entity.id
_entity.type
_entity.pdbx_description
1 polymer ?
#
loop_
_entity_poly.entity_id
_entity_poly.type
_entity_poly.pdbx_seq_one_letter_code
_entity_poly.pdbx_strand_id
1 'polypeptide(L)' 'MKAGNYQRLRELAGQQGADIFGVAATEKLAKYIDPEIAEAASQMPHIISIGIRLQKSVLNTLTDAPNQIYKTHYRQVNST' A
#
# COMPACT_ATOMS: atom_id res chain seq x y z
N MET A 1 -4.86 -3.57 17.70
CA MET A 1 -5.79 -4.21 16.75
C MET A 1 -6.44 -5.38 17.47
N LYS A 2 -7.74 -5.64 17.31
CA LYS A 2 -8.38 -6.80 17.98
C LYS A 2 -7.75 -8.12 17.51
N ALA A 3 -7.72 -9.12 18.39
CA ALA A 3 -7.22 -10.45 18.05
C ALA A 3 -7.98 -11.02 16.84
N GLY A 4 -7.26 -11.62 15.89
CA GLY A 4 -7.84 -12.20 14.67
C GLY A 4 -8.11 -11.23 13.51
N ASN A 5 -8.32 -9.93 13.77
CA ASN A 5 -8.59 -8.96 12.70
C ASN A 5 -7.42 -8.80 11.73
N TYR A 6 -6.18 -8.84 12.24
CA TYR A 6 -4.98 -8.78 11.39
C TYR A 6 -5.00 -9.88 10.34
N GLN A 7 -5.23 -11.12 10.78
CA GLN A 7 -5.18 -12.29 9.90
C GLN A 7 -6.30 -12.23 8.86
N ARG A 8 -7.52 -11.88 9.27
CA ARG A 8 -8.67 -11.74 8.36
C ARG A 8 -8.45 -10.66 7.31
N LEU A 9 -7.90 -9.51 7.70
CA LEU A 9 -7.61 -8.42 6.76
C LEU A 9 -6.45 -8.78 5.81
N ARG A 10 -5.43 -9.47 6.32
CA ARG A 10 -4.32 -9.96 5.50
C ARG A 10 -4.81 -10.96 4.45
N GLU A 11 -5.65 -11.91 4.84
CA GLU A 11 -6.24 -12.90 3.93
C GLU A 11 -7.14 -12.23 2.89
N LEU A 12 -7.99 -11.29 3.31
CA LEU A 12 -8.82 -10.51 2.40
C LEU A 12 -7.97 -9.71 1.39
N ALA A 13 -6.92 -9.03 1.86
CA ALA A 13 -6.02 -8.28 0.97
C ALA A 13 -5.31 -9.22 -0.03
N GLY A 14 -4.87 -10.40 0.42
CA GLY A 14 -4.26 -11.40 -0.46
C GLY A 14 -5.23 -11.93 -1.53
N GLN A 15 -6.50 -12.15 -1.18
CA GLN A 15 -7.54 -12.53 -2.13
C GLN A 15 -7.80 -11.45 -3.20
N GLN A 16 -7.53 -10.19 -2.86
CA GLN A 16 -7.64 -9.05 -3.76
C GLN A 16 -6.33 -8.75 -4.53
N GLY A 17 -5.33 -9.64 -4.46
CA GLY A 17 -4.09 -9.54 -5.23
C GLY A 17 -2.94 -8.82 -4.53
N ALA A 18 -3.02 -8.57 -3.22
CA ALA A 18 -1.89 -8.05 -2.46
C ALA A 18 -0.81 -9.11 -2.23
N ASP A 19 0.44 -8.77 -2.50
CA ASP A 19 1.61 -9.59 -2.18
C ASP A 19 2.12 -9.35 -0.76
N ILE A 20 1.96 -8.12 -0.26
CA ILE A 20 2.47 -7.68 1.05
C ILE A 20 1.37 -6.94 1.80
N PHE A 21 1.28 -7.20 3.11
CA PHE A 21 0.33 -6.57 4.03
C PHE A 21 1.01 -6.24 5.36
N GLY A 22 0.88 -4.99 5.81
CA GLY A 22 1.47 -4.50 7.04
C GLY A 22 0.51 -3.62 7.83
N VAL A 23 0.66 -3.63 9.15
CA VAL A 23 -0.12 -2.78 10.07
C VAL A 23 0.83 -2.13 11.05
N ALA A 24 0.67 -0.82 11.26
CA ALA A 24 1.38 -0.06 12.26
C ALA A 24 0.40 0.71 13.15
N ALA A 25 0.84 1.02 14.38
CA ALA A 25 0.12 1.97 15.22
C ALA A 25 0.35 3.39 14.69
N THR A 26 -0.73 4.16 14.53
CA THR A 26 -0.71 5.51 13.93
C THR A 26 0.20 6.46 14.70
N GLU A 27 0.21 6.35 16.03
CA GLU A 27 1.07 7.13 16.93
C GLU A 27 2.56 7.06 16.55
N LYS A 28 3.03 5.89 16.07
CA LYS A 28 4.43 5.68 15.69
C LYS A 28 4.81 6.38 14.39
N LEU A 29 3.81 6.75 13.60
CA LEU A 29 3.97 7.37 12.29
C LEU A 29 3.51 8.84 12.27
N ALA A 30 3.06 9.40 13.40
CA ALA A 30 2.46 10.74 13.47
C ALA A 30 3.31 11.83 12.79
N LYS A 31 4.64 11.77 12.94
CA LYS A 31 5.57 12.73 12.32
C LYS A 31 5.68 12.66 10.79
N TYR A 32 5.17 11.60 10.17
CA TYR A 32 5.17 11.39 8.73
C TYR A 32 3.79 11.63 8.10
N ILE A 33 2.78 11.92 8.92
CA ILE A 33 1.42 12.17 8.45
C ILE A 33 1.34 13.62 8.01
N ASP A 34 0.81 13.83 6.80
CA ASP A 34 0.61 15.17 6.26
C ASP A 34 -0.36 15.98 7.16
N PRO A 35 -0.05 17.24 7.50
CA PRO A 35 -0.92 18.09 8.31
C PRO A 35 -2.37 18.17 7.81
N GLU A 36 -2.60 18.08 6.49
CA GLU A 36 -3.94 18.16 5.89
C GLU A 36 -4.85 17.00 6.32
N ILE A 37 -4.28 15.84 6.64
CA ILE A 37 -5.04 14.64 7.06
C ILE A 37 -4.84 14.28 8.53
N ALA A 38 -4.05 15.07 9.27
CA ALA A 38 -3.63 14.74 10.63
C ALA A 38 -4.81 14.54 11.58
N GLU A 39 -5.85 15.37 11.48
CA GLU A 39 -7.06 15.26 12.29
C GLU A 39 -7.79 13.93 12.03
N ALA A 40 -8.06 13.60 10.77
CA ALA A 40 -8.71 12.34 10.39
C ALA A 40 -7.87 11.12 10.79
N ALA A 41 -6.55 11.19 10.57
CA ALA A 41 -5.64 10.12 10.93
C ALA A 41 -5.57 9.91 12.46
N SER A 42 -5.68 10.97 13.27
CA SER A 42 -5.67 10.87 14.73
C SER A 42 -6.82 10.02 15.29
N GLN A 43 -7.94 9.94 14.57
CA GLN A 43 -9.11 9.13 14.94
C GLN A 43 -8.95 7.65 14.53
N MET A 44 -7.91 7.32 13.77
CA MET A 44 -7.62 5.97 13.29
C MET A 44 -6.43 5.40 14.06
N PRO A 45 -6.61 4.46 15.00
CA PRO A 45 -5.51 3.97 15.84
C PRO A 45 -4.49 3.07 15.09
N HIS A 46 -4.83 2.64 13.88
CA HIS A 46 -3.96 1.78 13.06
C HIS A 46 -3.91 2.29 11.63
N ILE A 47 -2.73 2.19 11.02
CA ILE A 47 -2.51 2.40 9.60
C ILE A 47 -2.23 1.04 8.96
N ILE A 48 -2.84 0.80 7.81
CA ILE A 48 -2.66 -0.40 7.01
C ILE A 48 -1.90 -0.02 5.74
N SER A 49 -0.86 -0.78 5.41
CA SER A 49 -0.12 -0.66 4.16
C SER A 49 -0.26 -1.95 3.36
N ILE A 50 -0.55 -1.82 2.07
CA ILE A 50 -0.77 -2.93 1.14
C ILE A 50 0.16 -2.74 -0.05
N GLY A 51 0.90 -3.78 -0.41
CA GLY A 51 1.77 -3.80 -1.58
C GLY A 51 1.26 -4.76 -2.63
N ILE A 52 1.11 -4.27 -3.86
CA ILE A 52 0.78 -5.07 -5.05
C ILE A 52 1.99 -5.07 -5.96
N ARG A 53 2.45 -6.25 -6.36
CA ARG A 53 3.62 -6.42 -7.20
C ARG A 53 3.26 -6.19 -8.66
N LEU A 54 3.90 -5.19 -9.26
CA LEU A 54 3.90 -5.02 -10.70
C LEU A 54 4.69 -6.14 -11.40
N GLN A 55 4.36 -6.41 -12.66
CA GLN A 55 5.03 -7.45 -13.43
C GLN A 55 6.56 -7.24 -13.44
N LYS A 56 7.29 -8.30 -13.08
CA LYS A 56 8.76 -8.26 -12.99
C LYS A 56 9.41 -7.85 -14.31
N SER A 57 8.87 -8.30 -15.44
CA SER A 57 9.34 -7.92 -16.77
C SER A 57 9.30 -6.41 -17.00
N VAL A 58 8.22 -5.74 -16.57
CA VAL A 58 8.10 -4.27 -16.63
C VAL A 58 9.15 -3.61 -15.75
N LEU A 59 9.33 -4.07 -14.51
CA LEU A 59 10.33 -3.52 -13.60
C LEU A 59 11.76 -3.70 -14.12
N ASN A 60 12.06 -4.81 -14.78
CA ASN A 60 13.36 -5.07 -15.39
C ASN A 60 13.69 -4.11 -16.56
N THR A 61 12.70 -3.40 -17.10
CA THR A 61 12.94 -2.38 -18.14
C THR A 61 13.41 -1.04 -17.56
N LEU A 62 13.37 -0.86 -16.25
CA LEU A 62 13.81 0.34 -15.56
C LEU A 62 15.33 0.30 -15.39
N THR A 63 16.05 1.20 -16.05
CA THR A 63 17.51 1.34 -15.88
C THR A 63 17.85 2.47 -14.91
N ASP A 64 17.28 3.66 -15.11
CA ASP A 64 17.55 4.85 -14.29
C ASP A 64 16.28 5.50 -13.74
N ALA A 65 15.18 5.45 -14.50
CA ALA A 65 13.94 6.16 -14.19
C ALA A 65 12.70 5.42 -14.75
N PRO A 66 11.49 5.75 -14.26
CA PRO A 66 10.25 5.29 -14.88
C PRO A 66 10.22 5.53 -16.39
N ASN A 67 9.89 4.49 -17.16
CA ASN A 67 9.77 4.57 -18.62
C ASN A 67 8.31 4.45 -19.07
N GLN A 68 8.06 4.50 -20.39
CA GLN A 68 6.71 4.43 -20.93
C GLN A 68 6.01 3.07 -20.70
N ILE A 69 6.76 1.97 -20.70
CA ILE A 69 6.20 0.63 -20.42
C ILE A 69 5.69 0.60 -18.97
N TYR A 70 6.51 1.07 -18.03
CA TYR A 70 6.13 1.22 -16.64
C TYR A 70 4.92 2.14 -16.47
N LYS A 71 4.91 3.32 -17.09
CA LYS A 71 3.80 4.28 -17.00
C LYS A 71 2.49 3.67 -17.48
N THR A 72 2.49 3.01 -18.62
CA THR A 72 1.29 2.36 -19.18
C THR A 72 0.80 1.25 -18.25
N HIS A 73 1.70 0.37 -17.81
CA HIS A 73 1.35 -0.73 -16.90
C HIS A 73 0.82 -0.21 -15.55
N TYR A 74 1.50 0.78 -14.96
CA TYR A 74 1.09 1.41 -13.71
C TYR A 74 -0.29 2.05 -13.84
N ARG A 75 -0.58 2.77 -14.93
CA ARG A 75 -1.91 3.35 -15.16
C ARG A 75 -2.97 2.28 -15.26
N GLN A 76 -2.70 1.19 -15.97
CA GLN A 76 -3.69 0.13 -16.16
C GLN A 76 -3.99 -0.66 -14.88
N VAL A 77 -2.98 -0.87 -14.04
CA VAL A 77 -3.17 -1.47 -12.71
C VAL A 77 -3.98 -0.54 -11.79
N ASN A 78 -3.84 0.78 -11.93
CA ASN A 78 -4.51 1.77 -11.10
C ASN A 78 -5.79 2.38 -11.71
N SER A 79 -6.20 2.00 -12.93
CA SER A 79 -7.35 2.61 -13.62
C SER A 79 -8.69 1.94 -13.29
N THR A 80 -8.78 1.28 -12.14
CA THR A 80 -9.99 0.54 -11.73
C THR A 80 -11.02 1.48 -11.13
#